data_AF-A0A6J7B8M9-F1
#
_entry.id   AF-A0A6J7B8M9-F1
#
_cell.length_a   1.000
_cell.length_b   1.000
_cell.length_c   1.000
_cell.angle_alpha   90.00
_cell.angle_beta   90.00
_cell.angle_gamma   90.00
#
_symmetry.space_group_name_H-M   'P 1'
#
loop_
_entity.id
_entity.type
_entity.pdbx_description
1 polymer ?
#
loop_
_entity_poly.entity_id
_entity_poly.type
_entity_poly.pdbx_seq_one_letter_code
_entity_poly.pdbx_strand_id
1 'polypeptide(L)'
;MILPDAESDADIEIISDAIKLLRNSGQPLVVRSSAPLAALLAGVRSTGFLTAPLMSGTFSTLLVAGSHTEGATRQLAAISSRWGEAEVIDTARAMEDPIQAAASAITEGRRKLAESSFAIITTERHRLSEHNTLEHGEKVMRALICAVEELSVSADIVVSKGGITSAEVARTGIGADDAWVVGQILPGISVWKLKDRRARELLLVIVPGSVGDSDTLMKVLEIVGLN
;
A
#
# COMPACT_ATOMS: atom_id res chain seq x y z
N MET A 1 -15.15 -29.59 -1.45
CA MET A 1 -14.83 -28.18 -1.76
C MET A 1 -15.90 -27.69 -2.71
N ILE A 2 -16.57 -26.59 -2.37
CA ILE A 2 -17.61 -25.97 -3.21
C ILE A 2 -17.06 -24.62 -3.67
N LEU A 3 -17.21 -24.32 -4.96
CA LEU A 3 -16.73 -23.11 -5.59
C LEU A 3 -17.92 -22.46 -6.31
N PRO A 4 -18.73 -21.64 -5.61
CA PRO A 4 -19.82 -20.94 -6.24
C PRO A 4 -19.28 -19.82 -7.12
N ASP A 5 -19.87 -19.66 -8.30
CA ASP A 5 -19.62 -18.48 -9.15
C ASP A 5 -20.34 -17.26 -8.55
N ALA A 6 -19.80 -16.08 -8.79
CA ALA A 6 -20.39 -14.80 -8.42
C ALA A 6 -20.02 -13.75 -9.47
N GLU A 7 -21.03 -13.13 -10.07
CA GLU A 7 -20.86 -12.05 -11.06
C GLU A 7 -21.24 -10.68 -10.47
N SER A 8 -22.12 -10.69 -9.47
CA SER A 8 -22.71 -9.50 -8.86
C SER A 8 -22.60 -9.49 -7.34
N ASP A 9 -22.76 -8.31 -6.74
CA ASP A 9 -22.86 -8.18 -5.28
C ASP A 9 -24.02 -9.01 -4.69
N ALA A 10 -25.10 -9.19 -5.45
CA ALA A 10 -26.25 -10.00 -5.04
C ALA A 10 -25.87 -11.49 -4.90
N ASP A 11 -25.01 -12.01 -5.79
CA ASP A 11 -24.52 -13.39 -5.68
C ASP A 11 -23.70 -13.58 -4.39
N ILE A 12 -22.87 -12.59 -4.06
CA ILE A 12 -22.04 -12.61 -2.85
C ILE A 12 -22.92 -12.54 -1.58
N GLU A 13 -24.01 -11.77 -1.61
CA GLU A 13 -25.00 -11.70 -0.53
C GLU A 13 -25.67 -13.07 -0.31
N ILE A 14 -26.12 -13.74 -1.38
CA ILE A 14 -26.70 -15.09 -1.32
C ILE A 14 -25.71 -16.10 -0.71
N ILE A 15 -24.44 -16.05 -1.16
CA ILE A 15 -23.38 -16.92 -0.61
C ILE A 15 -23.15 -16.63 0.88
N SER A 16 -23.12 -15.35 1.28
CA SER A 16 -23.00 -14.94 2.69
C SER A 16 -24.13 -15.52 3.54
N ASP A 17 -25.37 -15.44 3.07
CA ASP A 17 -26.54 -15.92 3.82
C ASP A 17 -26.54 -17.43 3.97
N ALA A 18 -26.17 -18.17 2.93
CA ALA A 18 -25.99 -19.62 2.99
C ALA A 18 -24.90 -20.01 4.01
N ILE A 19 -23.78 -19.29 4.04
CA ILE A 19 -22.70 -19.51 5.02
C ILE A 19 -23.19 -19.24 6.45
N LYS A 20 -23.93 -18.15 6.66
CA LYS A 20 -24.50 -17.81 7.99
C LYS A 20 -25.48 -18.88 8.46
N LEU A 21 -26.34 -19.39 7.57
CA LEU A 21 -27.28 -20.48 7.87
C LEU A 21 -26.55 -21.75 8.32
N LEU A 22 -25.51 -22.18 7.59
CA LEU A 22 -24.73 -23.37 7.92
C LEU A 22 -23.95 -23.23 9.23
N ARG A 23 -23.41 -22.04 9.51
CA ARG A 23 -22.76 -21.76 10.81
C ARG A 23 -23.76 -21.83 11.96
N ASN A 24 -24.95 -21.27 11.79
CA ASN A 24 -26.01 -21.28 12.81
C ASN A 24 -26.55 -22.70 13.08
N SER A 25 -26.43 -23.63 12.13
CA SER A 25 -26.77 -25.04 12.33
C SER A 25 -25.64 -25.88 12.95
N GLY A 26 -24.51 -25.24 13.33
CA GLY A 26 -23.39 -25.88 13.99
C GLY A 26 -22.46 -26.65 13.06
N GLN A 27 -22.60 -26.50 11.73
CA GLN A 27 -21.71 -27.19 10.80
C GLN A 27 -20.34 -26.50 10.69
N PRO A 28 -19.23 -27.25 10.83
CA PRO A 28 -17.90 -26.68 10.67
C PRO A 28 -17.66 -26.31 9.19
N LEU A 29 -17.30 -25.06 8.94
CA LEU A 29 -17.03 -24.54 7.59
C LEU A 29 -15.78 -23.67 7.58
N VAL A 30 -14.86 -23.96 6.66
CA VAL A 30 -13.72 -23.09 6.34
C VAL A 30 -14.06 -22.29 5.08
N VAL A 31 -14.14 -20.97 5.22
CA VAL A 31 -14.40 -20.05 4.10
C VAL A 31 -13.07 -19.47 3.64
N ARG A 32 -12.79 -19.57 2.34
CA ARG A 32 -11.66 -18.89 1.69
C ARG A 32 -12.25 -17.95 0.65
N SER A 33 -12.03 -16.64 0.81
CA SER A 33 -12.67 -15.64 -0.03
C SER A 33 -11.80 -14.39 -0.17
N SER A 34 -12.16 -13.56 -1.14
CA SER A 34 -11.69 -12.18 -1.24
C SER A 34 -12.49 -11.26 -0.31
N ALA A 35 -12.17 -9.96 -0.35
CA ALA A 35 -12.67 -8.95 0.59
C ALA A 35 -14.21 -8.78 0.65
N PRO A 36 -14.97 -8.79 -0.47
CA PRO A 36 -16.41 -8.51 -0.40
C PRO A 36 -17.20 -9.50 0.45
N LEU A 37 -16.96 -10.81 0.28
CA LEU A 37 -17.61 -11.84 1.09
C LEU A 37 -17.17 -11.76 2.56
N ALA A 38 -15.89 -11.51 2.81
CA ALA A 38 -15.38 -11.34 4.18
C ALA A 38 -16.07 -10.17 4.89
N ALA A 39 -16.25 -9.03 4.21
CA ALA A 39 -16.93 -7.85 4.75
C ALA A 39 -18.41 -8.12 5.07
N LEU A 40 -19.13 -8.85 4.20
CA LEU A 40 -20.53 -9.25 4.43
C LEU A 40 -20.69 -10.22 5.61
N LEU A 41 -19.78 -11.18 5.75
CA LEU A 41 -19.78 -12.12 6.86
C LEU A 41 -19.46 -11.45 8.20
N ALA A 42 -18.60 -10.43 8.19
CA ALA A 42 -18.25 -9.66 9.38
C ALA A 42 -19.21 -8.50 9.68
N GLY A 43 -20.16 -8.19 8.79
CA GLY A 43 -21.11 -7.08 8.98
C GLY A 43 -20.48 -5.69 8.83
N VAL A 44 -19.39 -5.58 8.06
CA VAL A 44 -18.58 -4.35 7.91
C VAL A 44 -18.50 -3.89 6.45
N ARG A 45 -19.58 -4.08 5.67
CA ARG A 45 -19.61 -3.62 4.27
C ARG A 45 -19.43 -2.10 4.22
N SER A 46 -18.52 -1.65 3.37
CA SER A 46 -18.32 -0.22 3.10
C SER A 46 -19.58 0.37 2.45
N THR A 47 -20.03 1.52 2.94
CA THR A 47 -21.23 2.23 2.46
C THR A 47 -20.91 3.39 1.52
N GLY A 48 -19.63 3.69 1.29
CA GLY A 48 -19.17 4.79 0.46
C GLY A 48 -17.67 5.03 0.59
N PHE A 49 -17.17 6.04 -0.14
CA PHE A 49 -15.80 6.50 -0.03
C PHE A 49 -15.63 7.46 1.14
N LEU A 50 -14.41 7.51 1.67
CA LEU A 50 -14.00 8.54 2.62
C LEU A 50 -14.04 9.91 1.94
N THR A 51 -14.46 10.93 2.70
CA THR A 51 -14.53 12.31 2.22
C THR A 51 -13.12 12.87 1.99
N ALA A 52 -12.90 13.49 0.84
CA ALA A 52 -11.66 14.20 0.52
C ALA A 52 -11.72 15.68 1.02
N PRO A 53 -10.58 16.29 1.38
CA PRO A 53 -9.26 15.65 1.51
C PRO A 53 -9.15 14.84 2.81
N LEU A 54 -8.38 13.75 2.80
CA LEU A 54 -8.17 12.94 4.02
C LEU A 54 -7.39 13.71 5.10
N MET A 55 -6.41 14.50 4.68
CA MET A 55 -5.61 15.35 5.54
C MET A 55 -5.89 16.82 5.22
N SER A 56 -5.72 17.68 6.22
CA SER A 56 -5.91 19.14 6.08
C SER A 56 -4.81 19.86 6.85
N GLY A 57 -4.46 21.07 6.40
CA GLY A 57 -3.36 21.85 6.99
C GLY A 57 -1.99 21.34 6.52
N THR A 58 -0.98 21.46 7.39
CA THR A 58 0.39 21.01 7.10
C THR A 58 0.56 19.57 7.52
N PHE A 59 0.92 18.70 6.58
CA PHE A 59 1.18 17.29 6.80
C PHE A 59 2.21 16.79 5.80
N SER A 60 2.93 15.73 6.16
CA SER A 60 3.97 15.12 5.32
C SER A 60 3.50 13.80 4.71
N THR A 61 3.74 13.63 3.41
CA THR A 61 3.35 12.45 2.64
C THR A 61 4.56 11.67 2.14
N LEU A 62 4.58 10.36 2.36
CA LEU A 62 5.59 9.45 1.82
C LEU A 62 4.94 8.51 0.80
N LEU A 63 5.33 8.61 -0.47
CA LEU A 63 4.92 7.67 -1.51
C LEU A 63 5.97 6.56 -1.67
N VAL A 64 5.54 5.31 -1.59
CA VAL A 64 6.42 4.13 -1.66
C VAL A 64 5.96 3.19 -2.78
N ALA A 65 6.86 2.82 -3.68
CA ALA A 65 6.54 1.90 -4.77
C ALA A 65 7.66 0.89 -5.04
N GLY A 66 7.45 -0.36 -4.61
CA GLY A 66 8.38 -1.46 -4.87
C GLY A 66 8.05 -2.28 -6.12
N SER A 67 6.90 -2.05 -6.75
CA SER A 67 6.44 -2.83 -7.91
C SER A 67 6.94 -2.28 -9.24
N HIS A 68 7.36 -3.18 -10.14
CA HIS A 68 7.88 -2.87 -11.48
C HIS A 68 6.86 -3.08 -12.61
N THR A 69 5.55 -3.13 -12.31
CA THR A 69 4.56 -3.27 -13.38
C THR A 69 4.57 -2.03 -14.27
N GLU A 70 4.33 -2.20 -15.58
CA GLU A 70 4.25 -1.08 -16.53
C GLU A 70 3.24 0.00 -16.07
N GLY A 71 2.12 -0.43 -15.47
CA GLY A 71 1.13 0.47 -14.89
C GLY A 71 1.69 1.34 -13.75
N ALA A 72 2.45 0.74 -12.82
CA ALA A 72 3.08 1.50 -11.73
C ALA A 72 4.13 2.49 -12.26
N THR A 73 4.90 2.09 -13.29
CA THR A 73 5.90 2.96 -13.94
C THR A 73 5.26 4.19 -14.60
N ARG A 74 4.16 3.99 -15.35
CA ARG A 74 3.42 5.11 -15.97
C ARG A 74 2.81 6.05 -14.94
N GLN A 75 2.21 5.51 -13.88
CA GLN A 75 1.62 6.31 -12.81
C GLN A 75 2.67 7.19 -12.11
N LEU A 76 3.89 6.67 -11.88
CA LEU A 76 4.95 7.44 -11.23
C LEU A 76 5.57 8.51 -12.12
N ALA A 77 5.71 8.27 -13.42
CA ALA A 77 6.23 9.30 -14.34
C ALA A 77 5.35 10.57 -14.34
N ALA A 78 4.03 10.41 -14.23
CA ALA A 78 3.10 11.53 -14.11
C ALA A 78 3.30 12.33 -12.81
N ILE A 79 3.63 11.64 -11.71
CA ILE A 79 3.87 12.24 -10.39
C ILE A 79 5.21 12.98 -10.38
N SER A 80 6.27 12.37 -10.92
CA SER A 80 7.60 12.98 -10.99
C SER A 80 7.57 14.33 -11.71
N SER A 81 6.73 14.43 -12.76
CA SER A 81 6.56 15.66 -13.52
C SER A 81 5.96 16.82 -12.71
N ARG A 82 5.22 16.53 -11.62
CA ARG A 82 4.53 17.54 -10.79
C ARG A 82 5.24 17.83 -9.47
N TRP A 83 5.71 16.79 -8.79
CA TRP A 83 6.23 16.91 -7.42
C TRP A 83 7.71 16.50 -7.29
N GLY A 84 8.39 16.30 -8.42
CA GLY A 84 9.82 16.02 -8.47
C GLY A 84 10.14 14.53 -8.51
N GLU A 85 11.39 14.24 -8.87
CA GLU A 85 11.84 12.87 -9.11
C GLU A 85 11.81 12.00 -7.85
N ALA A 86 11.68 10.70 -8.07
CA ALA A 86 11.71 9.74 -7.01
C ALA A 86 13.14 9.34 -6.63
N GLU A 87 13.34 9.04 -5.35
CA GLU A 87 14.57 8.41 -4.89
C GLU A 87 14.52 6.92 -5.22
N VAL A 88 15.45 6.51 -6.07
CA VAL A 88 15.50 5.16 -6.60
C VAL A 88 16.56 4.35 -5.85
N ILE A 89 16.13 3.25 -5.24
CA ILE A 89 16.99 2.25 -4.64
C ILE A 89 17.49 1.31 -5.75
N ASP A 90 18.81 1.31 -5.91
CA ASP A 90 19.54 0.42 -6.82
C ASP A 90 19.39 -1.03 -6.38
N THR A 91 18.92 -1.87 -7.30
CA THR A 91 18.61 -3.28 -7.02
C THR A 91 19.85 -4.15 -6.93
N ALA A 92 20.88 -3.87 -7.73
CA ALA A 92 22.16 -4.57 -7.67
C ALA A 92 22.88 -4.27 -6.35
N ARG A 93 22.90 -3.00 -5.93
CA ARG A 93 23.46 -2.60 -4.63
C ARG A 93 22.66 -3.19 -3.47
N ALA A 94 21.33 -3.28 -3.60
CA ALA A 94 20.51 -3.92 -2.58
C ALA A 94 20.83 -5.41 -2.41
N MET A 95 21.25 -6.10 -3.48
CA MET A 95 21.71 -7.49 -3.39
C MET A 95 22.96 -7.63 -2.52
N GLU A 96 23.92 -6.71 -2.69
CA GLU A 96 25.17 -6.68 -1.95
C GLU A 96 24.95 -6.27 -0.48
N ASP A 97 24.33 -5.11 -0.26
CA ASP A 97 24.02 -4.55 1.06
C ASP A 97 22.73 -3.71 1.02
N PRO A 98 21.59 -4.29 1.46
CA PRO A 98 20.31 -3.59 1.49
C PRO A 98 20.31 -2.28 2.28
N ILE A 99 21.08 -2.20 3.37
CA ILE A 99 21.09 -1.03 4.27
C ILE A 99 21.84 0.10 3.56
N GLN A 100 23.01 -0.22 3.01
CA GLN A 100 23.80 0.77 2.29
C GLN A 100 23.13 1.23 0.99
N ALA A 101 22.37 0.36 0.32
CA ALA A 101 21.58 0.72 -0.85
C ALA A 101 20.46 1.73 -0.51
N ALA A 102 19.88 1.65 0.69
CA ALA A 102 18.83 2.56 1.15
C ALA A 102 19.35 3.93 1.61
N ALA A 103 20.63 4.04 1.99
CA ALA A 103 21.19 5.21 2.68
C ALA A 103 21.00 6.54 1.91
N SER A 104 21.18 6.52 0.59
CA SER A 104 20.98 7.72 -0.26
C SER A 104 19.51 8.13 -0.28
N ALA A 105 18.61 7.16 -0.51
CA ALA A 105 17.18 7.40 -0.54
C ALA A 105 16.64 7.89 0.82
N ILE A 106 17.21 7.43 1.93
CA ILE A 106 16.89 7.92 3.27
C ILE A 106 17.32 9.37 3.43
N THR A 107 18.56 9.70 3.06
CA THR A 107 19.10 11.06 3.23
C THR A 107 18.30 12.07 2.42
N GLU A 108 18.07 11.75 1.16
CA GLU A 108 17.37 12.63 0.24
C GLU A 108 15.85 12.65 0.50
N GLY A 109 15.27 11.52 0.87
CA GLY A 109 13.87 11.44 1.31
C GLY A 109 13.60 12.30 2.55
N ARG A 110 14.51 12.31 3.53
CA ARG A 110 14.41 13.18 4.72
C ARG A 110 14.45 14.65 4.33
N ARG A 111 15.36 15.01 3.43
CA ARG A 111 15.49 16.37 2.91
C ARG A 111 14.20 16.81 2.23
N LYS A 112 13.65 15.99 1.33
CA LYS A 112 12.39 16.26 0.65
C LYS A 112 11.20 16.36 1.59
N LEU A 113 11.06 15.46 2.56
CA LEU A 113 10.01 15.56 3.58
C LEU A 113 10.11 16.85 4.41
N ALA A 114 11.33 17.33 4.70
CA ALA A 114 11.54 18.56 5.45
C ALA A 114 11.26 19.83 4.61
N GLU A 115 11.57 19.82 3.32
CA GLU A 115 11.46 21.00 2.45
C GLU A 115 10.11 21.14 1.75
N SER A 116 9.53 20.04 1.28
CA SER A 116 8.31 20.02 0.46
C SER A 116 7.17 19.22 1.07
N SER A 117 7.37 18.62 2.26
CA SER A 117 6.40 17.73 2.89
C SER A 117 5.99 16.53 2.01
N PHE A 118 6.79 16.19 1.01
CA PHE A 118 6.52 15.07 0.11
C PHE A 118 7.80 14.40 -0.37
N ALA A 119 7.87 13.09 -0.25
CA ALA A 119 8.95 12.27 -0.81
C ALA A 119 8.42 11.03 -1.50
N ILE A 120 9.11 10.60 -2.55
CA ILE A 120 8.80 9.40 -3.32
C ILE A 120 10.00 8.46 -3.25
N ILE A 121 9.81 7.24 -2.77
CA ILE A 121 10.83 6.20 -2.73
C ILE A 121 10.41 5.02 -3.60
N THR A 122 11.27 4.61 -4.52
CA THR A 122 11.04 3.44 -5.37
C THR A 122 12.26 2.55 -5.45
N THR A 123 12.08 1.34 -5.96
CA THR A 123 13.18 0.49 -6.43
C THR A 123 13.37 0.71 -7.94
N GLU A 124 14.55 0.39 -8.48
CA GLU A 124 14.81 0.45 -9.92
C GLU A 124 13.78 -0.35 -10.72
N ARG A 125 13.34 0.17 -11.86
CA ARG A 125 12.24 -0.42 -12.63
C ARG A 125 12.70 -1.34 -13.76
N HIS A 126 13.99 -1.32 -14.10
CA HIS A 126 14.56 -2.17 -15.14
C HIS A 126 15.18 -3.42 -14.50
N ARG A 127 14.50 -4.57 -14.63
CA ARG A 127 15.02 -5.85 -14.13
C ARG A 127 15.88 -6.54 -15.20
N LEU A 128 17.11 -6.88 -14.84
CA LEU A 128 17.91 -7.85 -15.57
C LEU A 128 17.39 -9.27 -15.25
N SER A 129 17.59 -10.23 -16.14
CA SER A 129 17.11 -11.62 -15.96
C SER A 129 17.68 -12.30 -14.70
N GLU A 130 18.89 -11.90 -14.30
CA GLU A 130 19.56 -12.34 -13.07
C GLU A 130 18.91 -11.82 -11.78
N HIS A 131 18.06 -10.79 -11.86
CA HIS A 131 17.35 -10.17 -10.73
C HIS A 131 16.05 -10.90 -10.33
N ASN A 132 15.81 -12.09 -10.87
CA ASN A 132 14.53 -12.82 -10.73
C ASN A 132 14.57 -13.97 -9.72
N THR A 133 15.55 -13.98 -8.82
CA THR A 133 15.60 -14.94 -7.70
C THR A 133 14.76 -14.42 -6.53
N LEU A 134 14.29 -15.35 -5.69
CA LEU A 134 13.58 -15.02 -4.45
C LEU A 134 14.47 -14.19 -3.51
N GLU A 135 15.73 -14.59 -3.36
CA GLU A 135 16.73 -13.90 -2.55
C GLU A 135 16.91 -12.44 -2.98
N HIS A 136 17.02 -12.19 -4.28
CA HIS A 136 17.13 -10.83 -4.80
C HIS A 136 15.89 -10.00 -4.47
N GLY A 137 14.69 -10.58 -4.64
CA GLY A 137 13.44 -9.94 -4.25
C GLY A 137 13.37 -9.58 -2.76
N GLU A 138 13.83 -10.47 -1.89
CA GLU A 138 13.89 -10.26 -0.43
C GLU A 138 14.87 -9.14 -0.06
N LYS A 139 16.06 -9.12 -0.68
CA LYS A 139 17.09 -8.09 -0.48
C LYS A 139 16.62 -6.71 -0.93
N VAL A 140 16.01 -6.62 -2.11
CA VAL A 140 15.42 -5.38 -2.64
C VAL A 140 14.28 -4.89 -1.74
N MET A 141 13.39 -5.80 -1.30
CA MET A 141 12.35 -5.45 -0.34
C MET A 141 12.95 -4.94 0.97
N ARG A 142 13.99 -5.60 1.49
CA ARG A 142 14.67 -5.17 2.72
C ARG A 142 15.25 -3.77 2.60
N ALA A 143 15.85 -3.42 1.46
CA ALA A 143 16.36 -2.07 1.21
C ALA A 143 15.23 -1.03 1.20
N LEU A 144 14.14 -1.32 0.49
CA LEU A 144 12.95 -0.44 0.46
C LEU A 144 12.37 -0.24 1.86
N ILE A 145 12.24 -1.31 2.63
CA ILE A 145 11.70 -1.26 3.99
C ILE A 145 12.62 -0.51 4.95
N CYS A 146 13.95 -0.66 4.83
CA CYS A 146 14.90 0.14 5.61
C CYS A 146 14.69 1.65 5.36
N ALA A 147 14.45 2.06 4.11
CA ALA A 147 14.12 3.44 3.81
C ALA A 147 12.80 3.89 4.46
N VAL A 148 11.76 3.04 4.41
CA VAL A 148 10.46 3.34 5.01
C VAL A 148 10.53 3.43 6.54
N GLU A 149 11.29 2.55 7.21
CA GLU A 149 11.53 2.61 8.66
C GLU A 149 12.06 3.98 9.09
N GLU A 150 13.04 4.51 8.34
CA GLU A 150 13.72 5.77 8.67
C GLU A 150 12.95 7.03 8.25
N LEU A 151 12.05 6.93 7.28
CA LEU A 151 11.30 8.06 6.71
C LEU A 151 9.87 8.19 7.25
N SER A 152 9.21 7.07 7.54
CA SER A 152 7.81 7.07 7.97
C SER A 152 7.60 7.83 9.28
N VAL A 153 8.63 7.91 10.14
CA VAL A 153 8.62 8.68 11.40
C VAL A 153 8.32 10.18 11.21
N SER A 154 8.56 10.71 9.99
CA SER A 154 8.31 12.11 9.63
C SER A 154 7.13 12.28 8.66
N ALA A 155 6.38 11.22 8.39
CA ALA A 155 5.23 11.23 7.48
C ALA A 155 3.92 10.98 8.25
N ASP A 156 2.93 11.83 8.04
CA ASP A 156 1.59 11.69 8.62
C ASP A 156 0.73 10.72 7.80
N ILE A 157 1.06 10.58 6.51
CA ILE A 157 0.43 9.64 5.60
C ILE A 157 1.46 8.96 4.70
N VAL A 158 1.34 7.65 4.57
CA VAL A 158 2.15 6.83 3.66
C VAL A 158 1.22 6.32 2.57
N VAL A 159 1.58 6.50 1.30
CA VAL A 159 0.89 5.91 0.16
C VAL A 159 1.76 4.79 -0.38
N SER A 160 1.27 3.55 -0.40
CA SER A 160 2.05 2.39 -0.86
C SER A 160 1.44 1.76 -2.11
N LYS A 161 2.26 1.52 -3.14
CA LYS A 161 1.86 0.88 -4.39
C LYS A 161 2.36 -0.57 -4.45
N GLY A 162 1.41 -1.50 -4.48
CA GLY A 162 1.64 -2.94 -4.60
C GLY A 162 1.24 -3.72 -3.34
N GLY A 163 0.66 -4.90 -3.51
CA GLY A 163 0.10 -5.68 -2.39
C GLY A 163 1.17 -6.16 -1.39
N ILE A 164 2.21 -6.84 -1.88
CA ILE A 164 3.33 -7.32 -1.05
C ILE A 164 4.05 -6.12 -0.41
N THR A 165 4.34 -5.08 -1.20
CA THR A 165 4.96 -3.86 -0.70
C THR A 165 4.13 -3.20 0.40
N SER A 166 2.82 -3.10 0.25
CA SER A 166 1.95 -2.49 1.27
C SER A 166 1.93 -3.29 2.57
N ALA A 167 1.93 -4.63 2.48
CA ALA A 167 2.01 -5.49 3.66
C ALA A 167 3.33 -5.31 4.41
N GLU A 168 4.46 -5.30 3.70
CA GLU A 168 5.78 -5.08 4.30
C GLU A 168 5.95 -3.65 4.83
N VAL A 169 5.40 -2.64 4.15
CA VAL A 169 5.36 -1.26 4.63
C VAL A 169 4.61 -1.17 5.95
N ALA A 170 3.44 -1.79 6.07
CA ALA A 170 2.68 -1.77 7.32
C ALA A 170 3.41 -2.51 8.45
N ARG A 171 3.78 -3.77 8.20
CA ARG A 171 4.29 -4.69 9.23
C ARG A 171 5.73 -4.37 9.62
N THR A 172 6.61 -4.20 8.65
CA THR A 172 8.06 -4.09 8.88
C THR A 172 8.49 -2.63 8.77
N GLY A 173 8.06 -1.90 7.73
CA GLY A 173 8.41 -0.50 7.54
C GLY A 173 7.98 0.38 8.71
N ILE A 174 6.67 0.43 8.96
CA ILE A 174 6.09 1.24 10.02
C ILE A 174 6.22 0.52 11.38
N GLY A 175 6.20 -0.81 11.37
CA GLY A 175 6.28 -1.62 12.58
C GLY A 175 4.94 -1.74 13.30
N ALA A 176 3.84 -1.76 12.54
CA ALA A 176 2.51 -1.88 13.11
C ALA A 176 2.17 -3.35 13.40
N ASP A 177 1.70 -3.61 14.63
CA ASP A 177 1.18 -4.92 15.04
C ASP A 177 -0.29 -5.11 14.65
N ASP A 178 -1.05 -4.02 14.58
CA ASP A 178 -2.45 -3.97 14.17
C ASP A 178 -2.75 -2.70 13.35
N ALA A 179 -3.88 -2.73 12.65
CA ALA A 179 -4.37 -1.59 11.89
C ALA A 179 -5.90 -1.55 11.89
N TRP A 180 -6.44 -0.35 11.90
CA TRP A 180 -7.86 -0.10 11.70
C TRP A 180 -8.13 0.28 10.25
N VAL A 181 -8.94 -0.51 9.55
CA VAL A 181 -9.38 -0.15 8.19
C VAL A 181 -10.44 0.94 8.30
N VAL A 182 -10.06 2.17 7.94
CA VAL A 182 -10.93 3.35 8.03
C VAL A 182 -12.00 3.33 6.95
N GLY A 183 -11.63 2.84 5.76
CA GLY A 183 -12.51 2.79 4.60
C GLY A 183 -11.70 2.75 3.31
N GLN A 184 -12.32 3.20 2.21
CA GLN A 184 -11.69 3.30 0.91
C GLN A 184 -11.89 4.70 0.33
N ILE A 185 -10.94 5.16 -0.49
CA ILE A 185 -11.02 6.45 -1.19
C ILE A 185 -11.39 6.32 -2.66
N LEU A 186 -11.11 5.15 -3.23
CA LEU A 186 -11.43 4.74 -4.59
C LEU A 186 -11.70 3.22 -4.57
N PRO A 187 -12.38 2.64 -5.58
CA PRO A 187 -12.63 1.21 -5.63
C PRO A 187 -11.35 0.39 -5.41
N GLY A 188 -11.33 -0.39 -4.33
CA GLY A 188 -10.19 -1.26 -4.00
C GLY A 188 -8.96 -0.55 -3.40
N ILE A 189 -9.00 0.77 -3.15
CA ILE A 189 -7.92 1.53 -2.51
C ILE A 189 -8.33 1.88 -1.09
N SER A 190 -7.81 1.13 -0.13
CA SER A 190 -8.17 1.24 1.28
C SER A 190 -7.23 2.17 2.06
N VAL A 191 -7.77 2.81 3.09
CA VAL A 191 -7.04 3.66 4.04
C VAL A 191 -7.04 2.98 5.41
N TRP A 192 -5.85 2.80 5.96
CA TRP A 192 -5.62 2.17 7.25
C TRP A 192 -5.09 3.22 8.21
N LYS A 193 -5.62 3.22 9.43
CA LYS A 193 -5.07 3.96 10.56
C LYS A 193 -4.29 2.97 11.42
N LEU A 194 -3.03 3.28 11.69
CA LEU A 194 -2.12 2.39 12.41
C LEU A 194 -1.14 3.22 13.24
N LYS A 195 -0.39 2.53 14.12
CA LYS A 195 0.63 3.14 14.96
C LYS A 195 2.01 2.65 14.56
N ASP A 196 2.98 3.56 14.54
CA ASP A 196 4.38 3.18 14.39
C ASP A 196 4.96 2.63 15.71
N ARG A 197 6.22 2.20 15.68
CA ARG A 197 6.96 1.68 16.84
C ARG A 197 7.05 2.63 18.04
N ARG A 198 6.78 3.93 17.84
CA ARG A 198 6.77 4.97 18.87
C ARG A 198 5.35 5.33 19.32
N ALA A 199 4.36 4.51 18.95
CA ALA A 199 2.95 4.70 19.18
C ALA A 199 2.35 5.97 18.55
N ARG A 200 3.02 6.56 17.56
CA ARG A 200 2.49 7.69 16.80
C ARG A 200 1.52 7.17 15.74
N GLU A 201 0.36 7.79 15.67
CA GLU A 201 -0.66 7.44 14.68
C GLU A 201 -0.34 8.07 13.32
N LEU A 202 -0.58 7.30 12.25
CA LEU A 202 -0.47 7.74 10.86
C LEU A 202 -1.48 7.00 9.99
N LEU A 203 -1.70 7.52 8.79
CA LEU A 203 -2.50 6.86 7.77
C LEU A 203 -1.61 6.10 6.78
N LEU A 204 -2.07 4.93 6.34
CA LEU A 204 -1.49 4.17 5.25
C LEU A 204 -2.56 3.97 4.17
N VAL A 205 -2.31 4.50 2.98
CA VAL A 205 -3.14 4.26 1.79
C VAL A 205 -2.53 3.11 1.01
N ILE A 206 -3.31 2.05 0.83
CA ILE A 206 -2.90 0.85 0.10
C ILE A 206 -3.46 0.93 -1.31
N VAL A 207 -2.57 1.10 -2.29
CA VAL A 207 -2.91 1.07 -3.71
C VAL A 207 -2.47 -0.28 -4.29
N PRO A 208 -3.40 -1.21 -4.58
CA PRO A 208 -3.03 -2.53 -5.07
C PRO A 208 -2.31 -2.47 -6.43
N GLY A 209 -1.43 -3.44 -6.70
CA GLY A 209 -0.58 -3.46 -7.89
C GLY A 209 -1.35 -3.44 -9.21
N SER A 210 -2.50 -4.13 -9.25
CA SER A 210 -3.37 -4.33 -10.42
C SER A 210 -4.54 -3.35 -10.52
N VAL A 211 -4.70 -2.44 -9.55
CA VAL A 211 -5.88 -1.56 -9.48
C VAL A 211 -5.57 -0.21 -10.11
N GLY A 212 -6.52 0.24 -10.93
CA GLY A 212 -6.64 1.61 -11.41
C GLY A 212 -5.98 1.91 -12.75
N ASP A 213 -6.39 3.04 -13.34
CA ASP A 213 -5.86 3.59 -14.59
C ASP A 213 -4.57 4.40 -14.38
N SER A 214 -4.02 4.98 -15.43
CA SER A 214 -2.77 5.75 -15.41
C SER A 214 -2.78 6.96 -14.48
N ASP A 215 -3.95 7.48 -14.11
CA ASP A 215 -4.11 8.66 -13.24
C ASP A 215 -4.45 8.30 -11.78
N THR A 216 -4.53 7.01 -11.44
CA THR A 216 -5.00 6.56 -10.13
C THR A 216 -4.15 7.12 -8.99
N LEU A 217 -2.83 7.06 -9.12
CA LEU A 217 -1.94 7.51 -8.06
C LEU A 217 -1.94 9.04 -7.92
N MET A 218 -2.12 9.78 -9.02
CA MET A 218 -2.40 11.22 -9.00
C MET A 218 -3.69 11.53 -8.21
N LYS A 219 -4.80 10.87 -8.53
CA LYS A 219 -6.08 11.02 -7.83
C LYS A 219 -5.95 10.69 -6.34
N VAL A 220 -5.21 9.63 -6.00
CA VAL A 220 -4.94 9.28 -4.59
C VAL A 220 -4.20 10.42 -3.89
N LEU A 221 -3.16 10.98 -4.51
CA LEU A 221 -2.40 12.10 -3.93
C LEU A 221 -3.27 13.35 -3.75
N GLU A 222 -4.15 13.66 -4.69
CA GLU A 222 -5.13 14.75 -4.56
C GLU A 222 -6.14 14.49 -3.45
N ILE A 223 -6.67 13.26 -3.33
CA ILE A 223 -7.63 12.87 -2.29
C ILE A 223 -6.98 12.89 -0.90
N VAL A 224 -5.70 12.55 -0.75
CA VAL A 224 -5.03 12.70 0.56
C VAL A 224 -4.86 14.17 0.95
N GLY A 225 -4.93 15.09 -0.02
CA GLY A 225 -4.83 16.53 0.17
C GLY A 225 -3.53 17.14 -0.37
N LEU A 226 -2.72 16.39 -1.11
CA LEU A 226 -1.50 16.90 -1.75
C LEU A 226 -1.90 17.72 -2.99
N ASN A 227 -1.57 19.00 -2.98
CA ASN A 227 -1.85 19.93 -4.09
C ASN A 227 -0.60 20.20 -4.93
#